data_AF-D9PXV4-F1
#
_entry.id   AF-D9PXV4-F1
#
_cell.length_a   1.000
_cell.length_b   1.000
_cell.length_c   1.000
_cell.angle_alpha   90.00
_cell.angle_beta   90.00
_cell.angle_gamma   90.00
#
_symmetry.space_group_name_H-M   'P 1'
#
loop_
_entity.id
_entity.type
_entity.pdbx_description
1 polymer ?
#
loop_
_entity_poly.entity_id
_entity_poly.type
_entity_poly.pdbx_seq_one_letter_code
_entity_poly.pdbx_strand_id
1 'polypeptide(L)'
;MNIKEILITSYCSPLVAAIFSFVAPFLCSHLIRFNLKFVYSYSNMICQFSIILITVWIITVFIRRRMRYMVHPYAAGSAMGWVVNFELRYDGLLWRIRTPNPVNRSQVNERLVNIEGPRCPKCETDLEQVDKFYWYDIRCPYCNFSKKTWLHIAKSEERVAKIARRQLEKLKK
;
A
#
# COMPACT_ATOMS: atom_id res chain seq x y z
N MET A 1 -15.16 2.89 -8.49
CA MET A 1 -14.43 2.64 -9.75
C MET A 1 -14.10 1.15 -9.80
N ASN A 2 -14.62 0.42 -10.79
CA ASN A 2 -14.55 -1.04 -10.80
C ASN A 2 -13.12 -1.52 -11.12
N ILE A 3 -12.66 -2.60 -10.47
CA ILE A 3 -11.33 -3.19 -10.70
C ILE A 3 -11.11 -3.51 -12.19
N LYS A 4 -12.18 -3.90 -12.90
CA LYS A 4 -12.18 -4.14 -14.36
C LYS A 4 -11.90 -2.87 -15.16
N GLU A 5 -12.46 -1.71 -14.79
CA GLU A 5 -12.23 -0.44 -15.49
C GLU A 5 -10.80 0.05 -15.29
N ILE A 6 -10.23 -0.13 -14.10
CA ILE A 6 -8.82 0.21 -13.82
C ILE A 6 -7.89 -0.73 -14.60
N LEU A 7 -8.25 -2.02 -14.69
CA LEU A 7 -7.51 -3.00 -15.49
C LEU A 7 -7.52 -2.66 -16.98
N ILE A 8 -8.68 -2.32 -17.53
CA ILE A 8 -8.82 -2.03 -18.96
C ILE A 8 -8.15 -0.68 -19.31
N THR A 9 -8.39 0.38 -18.52
CA THR A 9 -7.87 1.72 -18.84
C THR A 9 -6.38 1.89 -18.52
N SER A 10 -5.84 1.22 -17.49
CA SER A 10 -4.41 1.35 -17.14
C SER A 10 -3.51 0.25 -17.72
N TYR A 11 -4.03 -0.94 -18.08
CA TYR A 11 -3.19 -2.09 -18.42
C TYR A 11 -3.25 -2.52 -19.89
N CYS A 12 -4.35 -2.28 -20.62
CA CYS A 12 -4.40 -2.62 -22.06
C CYS A 12 -3.60 -1.65 -22.93
N SER A 13 -3.61 -0.36 -22.63
CA SER A 13 -2.97 0.66 -23.48
C SER A 13 -1.45 0.46 -23.68
N PRO A 14 -0.61 0.23 -22.64
CA PRO A 14 0.82 0.04 -22.85
C PRO A 14 1.15 -1.30 -23.51
N LEU A 15 0.33 -2.33 -23.28
CA LEU A 15 0.51 -3.65 -23.86
C LEU A 15 0.18 -3.65 -25.36
N VAL A 16 -0.92 -3.00 -25.74
CA VAL A 16 -1.30 -2.78 -27.14
C VAL A 16 -0.27 -1.90 -27.85
N ALA A 17 0.23 -0.84 -27.21
CA ALA A 17 1.28 0.02 -27.77
C ALA A 17 2.60 -0.73 -27.99
N ALA A 18 3.01 -1.61 -27.07
CA ALA A 18 4.21 -2.44 -27.22
C ALA A 18 4.08 -3.44 -28.37
N ILE A 19 2.92 -4.11 -28.49
CA ILE A 19 2.64 -5.04 -29.59
C ILE A 19 2.61 -4.28 -30.93
N PHE A 20 1.93 -3.13 -30.99
CA PHE A 20 1.84 -2.32 -32.20
C PHE A 20 3.20 -1.79 -32.64
N SER A 21 4.05 -1.37 -31.70
CA SER A 21 5.42 -0.91 -32.00
C SER A 21 6.29 -2.01 -32.61
N PHE A 22 6.06 -3.28 -32.27
CA PHE A 22 6.77 -4.41 -32.85
C PHE A 22 6.26 -4.80 -34.25
N VAL A 23 4.94 -4.71 -34.46
CA VAL A 23 4.28 -5.16 -35.71
C VAL A 23 4.29 -4.10 -36.81
N ALA A 24 4.17 -2.81 -36.46
CA ALA A 24 4.09 -1.71 -37.43
C ALA A 24 5.30 -1.60 -38.38
N PRO A 25 6.57 -1.77 -37.93
CA PRO A 25 7.73 -1.73 -38.83
C PRO A 25 7.74 -2.88 -39.85
N PHE A 26 7.26 -4.06 -39.46
CA PHE A 26 7.15 -5.23 -40.35
C PHE A 26 6.08 -5.01 -41.43
N LEU A 27 4.93 -4.46 -41.06
CA LEU A 27 3.85 -4.13 -42.00
C LEU A 27 4.29 -3.03 -42.99
N CYS A 28 4.96 -1.98 -42.51
CA CYS A 28 5.50 -0.93 -43.37
C CYS A 28 6.57 -1.45 -44.34
N SER A 29 7.45 -2.34 -43.89
CA SER A 29 8.47 -2.97 -44.75
C SER A 29 7.85 -3.77 -45.89
N HIS A 30 6.82 -4.57 -45.58
CA HIS A 30 6.14 -5.41 -46.56
C HIS A 30 5.37 -4.58 -47.60
N LEU A 31 4.81 -3.43 -47.21
CA LEU A 31 4.04 -2.56 -48.11
C LEU A 31 4.92 -1.71 -49.03
N ILE A 32 6.13 -1.31 -48.58
CA ILE A 32 6.94 -0.28 -49.28
C ILE A 32 8.15 -0.92 -50.02
N ARG A 33 8.35 -2.24 -49.97
CA ARG A 33 9.53 -2.95 -50.55
C ARG A 33 10.87 -2.34 -50.12
N PHE A 34 10.97 -1.96 -48.84
CA PHE A 34 12.12 -1.24 -48.29
C PHE A 34 13.26 -2.18 -47.87
N ASN A 35 14.49 -1.65 -47.79
CA ASN A 35 15.69 -2.43 -47.48
C ASN A 35 15.65 -3.01 -46.05
N LEU A 36 15.59 -4.34 -45.93
CA LEU A 36 15.47 -5.10 -44.67
C LEU A 36 16.53 -4.74 -43.63
N LYS A 37 17.73 -4.31 -44.04
CA LYS A 37 18.82 -3.95 -43.13
C LYS A 37 18.50 -2.71 -42.29
N PHE A 38 17.77 -1.74 -42.88
CA PHE A 38 17.30 -0.54 -42.18
C PHE A 38 16.17 -0.88 -41.20
N VAL A 39 15.26 -1.78 -41.61
CA VAL A 39 14.16 -2.29 -40.78
C VAL A 39 14.69 -3.04 -39.56
N TYR A 40 15.76 -3.83 -39.71
CA TYR A 40 16.37 -4.59 -38.61
C TYR A 40 17.08 -3.68 -37.59
N SER A 41 17.79 -2.65 -38.05
CA SER A 41 18.44 -1.65 -37.18
C SER A 41 17.40 -0.84 -36.39
N TYR A 42 16.34 -0.39 -37.07
CA TYR A 42 15.22 0.35 -36.47
C TYR A 42 14.40 -0.52 -35.50
N SER A 43 14.17 -1.78 -35.86
CA SER A 43 13.53 -2.79 -35.01
C SER A 43 14.29 -3.01 -33.70
N ASN A 44 15.63 -3.01 -33.74
CA ASN A 44 16.43 -3.22 -32.53
C ASN A 44 16.29 -2.05 -31.52
N MET A 45 16.26 -0.80 -32.00
CA MET A 45 16.00 0.38 -31.15
C MET A 45 14.58 0.37 -30.58
N ILE A 46 13.58 0.03 -31.39
CA ILE A 46 12.19 -0.09 -30.93
C ILE A 46 12.06 -1.21 -29.89
N CYS A 47 12.73 -2.34 -30.11
CA CYS A 47 12.73 -3.47 -29.18
C CYS A 47 13.33 -3.07 -27.84
N GLN A 48 14.47 -2.37 -27.84
CA GLN A 48 15.10 -1.85 -26.62
C GLN A 48 14.18 -0.89 -25.86
N PHE A 49 13.55 0.08 -26.54
CA PHE A 49 12.58 0.99 -25.93
C PHE A 49 11.37 0.25 -25.35
N SER A 50 10.86 -0.74 -26.07
CA SER A 50 9.72 -1.56 -25.63
C SER A 50 10.06 -2.37 -24.39
N ILE A 51 11.26 -2.97 -24.32
CA ILE A 51 11.75 -3.67 -23.13
C ILE A 51 11.85 -2.71 -21.93
N ILE A 52 12.36 -1.49 -22.13
CA ILE A 52 12.42 -0.49 -21.06
C ILE A 52 11.01 -0.13 -20.56
N LEU A 53 10.05 0.10 -21.46
CA LEU A 53 8.67 0.38 -21.07
C LEU A 53 8.02 -0.79 -20.30
N ILE A 54 8.25 -2.03 -20.76
CA ILE A 54 7.73 -3.23 -20.10
C ILE A 54 8.37 -3.39 -18.72
N THR A 55 9.69 -3.18 -18.58
CA THR A 55 10.38 -3.29 -17.28
C THR A 55 9.90 -2.24 -16.29
N VAL A 56 9.76 -0.97 -16.70
CA VAL A 56 9.18 0.10 -15.86
C VAL A 56 7.74 -0.23 -15.45
N TRP A 57 6.97 -0.83 -16.36
CA TRP A 57 5.61 -1.28 -16.07
C TRP A 57 5.59 -2.42 -15.04
N ILE A 58 6.44 -3.44 -15.20
CA ILE A 58 6.58 -4.54 -14.24
C ILE A 58 6.93 -4.00 -12.85
N ILE A 59 7.90 -3.07 -12.76
CA ILE A 59 8.30 -2.42 -11.50
C ILE A 59 7.10 -1.69 -10.88
N THR A 60 6.35 -0.95 -11.67
CA THR A 60 5.17 -0.21 -11.22
C THR A 60 4.08 -1.15 -10.68
N VAL A 61 3.82 -2.26 -11.38
CA VAL A 61 2.87 -3.29 -10.92
C VAL A 61 3.36 -3.93 -9.62
N PHE A 62 4.65 -4.21 -9.51
CA PHE A 62 5.24 -4.81 -8.30
C PHE A 62 5.09 -3.90 -7.09
N ILE A 63 5.41 -2.60 -7.22
CA ILE A 63 5.22 -1.61 -6.16
C ILE A 63 3.74 -1.55 -5.76
N ARG A 64 2.83 -1.46 -6.73
CA ARG A 64 1.39 -1.35 -6.45
C ARG A 64 0.83 -2.60 -5.77
N ARG A 65 1.28 -3.80 -6.16
CA ARG A 65 0.91 -5.05 -5.48
C ARG A 65 1.42 -5.09 -4.05
N ARG A 66 2.65 -4.64 -3.80
CA ARG A 66 3.23 -4.58 -2.46
C ARG A 66 2.51 -3.58 -1.55
N MET A 67 2.00 -2.49 -2.12
CA MET A 67 1.25 -1.48 -1.37
C MET A 67 -0.17 -1.91 -1.03
N ARG A 68 -0.88 -2.65 -1.89
CA ARG A 68 -2.24 -3.13 -1.63
C ARG A 68 -2.25 -4.11 -0.46
N TYR A 69 -2.48 -3.57 0.74
CA TYR A 69 -2.75 -4.36 1.93
C TYR A 69 -4.25 -4.61 2.00
N MET A 70 -4.66 -5.88 2.07
CA MET A 70 -6.06 -6.22 2.32
C MET A 70 -6.28 -6.19 3.84
N VAL A 71 -7.23 -5.37 4.28
CA VAL A 71 -7.64 -5.33 5.68
C VAL A 71 -8.47 -6.58 5.97
N HIS A 72 -8.08 -7.35 6.99
CA HIS A 72 -8.96 -8.36 7.56
C HIS A 72 -9.95 -7.66 8.51
N PRO A 73 -11.28 -7.71 8.26
CA PRO A 73 -12.28 -6.93 9.00
C PRO A 73 -12.58 -7.45 10.41
N TYR A 74 -11.82 -8.44 10.90
CA TYR A 74 -12.11 -9.08 12.18
C TYR A 74 -11.38 -8.36 13.32
N ALA A 75 -11.95 -7.26 13.79
CA ALA A 75 -11.64 -6.77 15.13
C ALA A 75 -12.23 -7.75 16.15
N ALA A 76 -11.44 -8.18 17.14
CA ALA A 76 -11.97 -8.92 18.27
C ALA A 76 -13.04 -8.06 18.96
N GLY A 77 -14.22 -8.62 19.24
CA GLY A 77 -15.27 -7.94 20.02
C GLY A 77 -15.06 -8.19 21.52
N SER A 78 -15.27 -7.16 22.35
CA SER A 78 -15.32 -7.30 23.80
C SER A 78 -16.77 -7.14 24.27
N ALA A 79 -17.30 -8.14 25.01
CA ALA A 79 -18.67 -8.13 25.50
C ALA A 79 -18.95 -7.04 26.55
N MET A 80 -17.92 -6.55 27.26
CA MET A 80 -18.04 -5.52 28.31
C MET A 80 -17.30 -4.22 27.96
N GLY A 81 -16.95 -4.03 26.68
CA GLY A 81 -16.27 -2.82 26.20
C GLY A 81 -14.75 -2.84 26.36
N TRP A 82 -14.13 -1.70 26.05
CA TRP A 82 -12.68 -1.53 25.96
C TRP A 82 -12.19 -0.46 26.92
N VAL A 83 -11.06 -0.69 27.58
CA VAL A 83 -10.36 0.28 28.43
C VAL A 83 -9.06 0.68 27.75
N VAL A 84 -8.78 1.99 27.69
CA VAL A 84 -7.49 2.51 27.21
C VAL A 84 -6.44 2.26 28.28
N ASN A 85 -5.38 1.53 27.95
CA ASN A 85 -4.30 1.25 28.89
C ASN A 85 -3.20 2.30 28.83
N PHE A 86 -2.72 2.62 27.62
CA PHE A 86 -1.62 3.57 27.41
C PHE A 86 -1.54 4.02 25.95
N GLU A 87 -0.76 5.07 25.72
CA GLU A 87 -0.46 5.61 24.40
C GLU A 87 0.96 5.23 23.95
N LEU A 88 1.11 4.91 22.67
CA LEU A 88 2.40 4.60 22.06
C LEU A 88 2.67 5.55 20.89
N ARG A 89 3.83 6.18 20.88
CA ARG A 89 4.32 6.88 19.69
C ARG A 89 5.09 5.92 18.80
N TYR A 90 4.58 5.71 17.59
CA TYR A 90 5.25 4.89 16.57
C TYR A 90 5.23 5.61 15.24
N ASP A 91 6.40 5.72 14.62
CA ASP A 91 6.59 6.34 13.32
C ASP A 91 6.01 7.77 13.28
N GLY A 92 6.23 8.57 14.33
CA GLY A 92 5.73 9.96 14.42
C GLY A 92 4.21 10.10 14.52
N LEU A 93 3.47 9.00 14.69
CA LEU A 93 2.03 8.96 14.93
C LEU A 93 1.75 8.55 16.37
N LEU A 94 0.61 8.99 16.90
CA LEU A 94 0.14 8.60 18.23
C LEU A 94 -0.82 7.42 18.10
N TRP A 95 -0.65 6.38 18.89
CA TRP A 95 -1.50 5.19 18.87
C TRP A 95 -2.07 4.94 20.26
N ARG A 96 -3.38 4.66 20.35
CA ARG A 96 -4.04 4.33 21.62
C ARG A 96 -4.26 2.83 21.71
N ILE A 97 -3.77 2.25 22.80
CA ILE A 97 -3.81 0.81 23.02
C ILE A 97 -4.90 0.49 24.05
N ARG A 98 -5.81 -0.39 23.66
CA ARG A 98 -6.97 -0.81 24.44
C ARG A 98 -6.90 -2.29 24.80
N THR A 99 -7.41 -2.63 25.98
CA THR A 99 -7.69 -4.02 26.38
C THR A 99 -9.15 -4.18 26.80
N PRO A 100 -9.71 -5.40 26.74
CA PRO A 100 -11.07 -5.64 27.19
C PRO A 100 -11.24 -5.32 28.68
N ASN A 101 -12.43 -4.83 29.03
CA ASN A 101 -12.93 -4.72 30.39
C ASN A 101 -13.64 -6.04 30.80
N PRO A 102 -13.58 -6.53 32.05
CA PRO A 102 -12.59 -6.22 33.09
C PRO A 102 -11.19 -6.68 32.70
N VAL A 103 -10.18 -5.91 33.14
CA VAL A 103 -8.76 -6.27 32.97
C VAL A 103 -8.43 -7.40 33.94
N ASN A 104 -8.78 -8.64 33.59
CA ASN A 104 -8.35 -9.79 34.36
C ASN A 104 -6.83 -9.93 34.17
N ARG A 105 -6.00 -9.42 35.10
CA ARG A 105 -4.52 -9.42 34.98
C ARG A 105 -3.94 -10.81 34.72
N SER A 106 -4.61 -11.85 35.23
CA SER A 106 -4.32 -13.27 35.02
C SER A 106 -4.79 -13.83 33.65
N GLN A 107 -5.76 -13.18 32.98
CA GLN A 107 -6.32 -13.58 31.67
C GLN A 107 -6.18 -12.50 30.60
N VAL A 108 -5.31 -11.49 30.75
CA VAL A 108 -4.91 -10.63 29.62
C VAL A 108 -4.17 -11.53 28.64
N ASN A 109 -4.95 -12.21 27.81
CA ASN A 109 -4.52 -13.07 26.75
C ASN A 109 -3.98 -12.12 25.67
N GLU A 110 -2.75 -12.32 25.24
CA GLU A 110 -2.02 -11.46 24.30
C GLU A 110 -2.80 -11.17 23.00
N ARG A 111 -3.81 -12.01 22.71
CA ARG A 111 -4.75 -11.92 21.59
C ARG A 111 -5.82 -10.82 21.75
N LEU A 112 -5.94 -10.18 22.91
CA LEU A 112 -6.99 -9.21 23.23
C LEU A 112 -6.51 -7.75 23.26
N VAL A 113 -5.32 -7.45 22.71
CA VAL A 113 -4.88 -6.06 22.53
C VAL A 113 -5.53 -5.52 21.27
N ASN A 114 -6.37 -4.50 21.43
CA ASN A 114 -6.98 -3.76 20.34
C ASN A 114 -6.28 -2.41 20.20
N ILE A 115 -6.05 -1.97 18.97
CA ILE A 115 -5.43 -0.69 18.68
C ILE A 115 -6.49 0.20 18.06
N GLU A 116 -6.70 1.36 18.67
CA GLU A 116 -7.37 2.42 17.94
C GLU A 116 -6.42 2.98 16.89
N GLY A 117 -6.95 3.23 15.70
CA GLY A 117 -6.21 3.80 14.58
C GLY A 117 -5.36 5.03 14.96
N PRO A 118 -4.39 5.36 14.11
CA PRO A 118 -3.40 6.39 14.44
C PRO A 118 -4.05 7.77 14.57
N ARG A 119 -3.62 8.51 15.58
CA ARG A 119 -4.04 9.86 15.91
C ARG A 119 -2.95 10.87 15.62
N CYS A 120 -3.40 12.09 15.35
CA CYS A 120 -2.53 13.23 15.09
C CYS A 120 -1.69 13.56 16.34
N PRO A 121 -0.36 13.70 16.24
CA PRO A 121 0.48 14.05 17.39
C PRO A 121 0.29 15.50 17.87
N LYS A 122 -0.41 16.35 17.10
CA LYS A 122 -0.65 17.77 17.44
C LYS A 122 -2.02 18.05 18.06
N CYS A 123 -3.06 17.35 17.60
CA CYS A 123 -4.45 17.62 17.96
C CYS A 123 -5.25 16.35 18.30
N GLU A 124 -4.58 15.20 18.38
CA GLU A 124 -5.13 13.90 18.80
C GLU A 124 -6.34 13.39 18.01
N THR A 125 -6.65 14.02 16.89
CA THR A 125 -7.75 13.60 16.01
C THR A 125 -7.34 12.40 15.16
N ASP A 126 -8.33 11.60 14.77
CA ASP A 126 -8.11 10.45 13.89
C ASP A 126 -7.57 10.91 12.53
N LEU A 127 -6.61 10.15 12.01
CA LEU A 127 -5.93 10.47 10.76
C LEU A 127 -6.56 9.75 9.59
N GLU A 128 -6.65 10.45 8.46
CA GLU A 128 -7.12 9.90 7.20
C GLU A 128 -5.94 9.43 6.34
N GLN A 129 -6.08 8.27 5.72
CA GLN A 129 -5.12 7.76 4.75
C GLN A 129 -5.64 7.97 3.32
N VAL A 130 -4.88 8.73 2.55
CA VAL A 130 -5.13 8.97 1.12
C VAL A 130 -4.19 8.09 0.30
N ASP A 131 -4.77 7.26 -0.58
CA ASP A 131 -4.03 6.43 -1.53
C ASP A 131 -3.45 7.30 -2.66
N LYS A 132 -2.12 7.25 -2.83
CA LYS A 132 -1.41 7.83 -3.97
C LYS A 132 -0.78 6.68 -4.77
N PHE A 133 -0.48 6.95 -6.04
CA PHE A 133 -0.06 5.91 -6.97
C PHE A 133 1.18 5.11 -6.50
N TYR A 134 2.13 5.76 -5.82
CA TYR A 134 3.35 5.13 -5.31
C TYR A 134 3.49 5.18 -3.78
N TRP A 135 2.64 5.87 -3.03
CA TRP A 135 2.75 5.98 -1.58
C TRP A 135 1.38 6.26 -0.96
N TYR A 136 1.32 6.35 0.35
CA TYR A 136 0.15 6.81 1.10
C TYR A 136 0.45 8.14 1.78
N ASP A 137 -0.50 9.05 1.74
CA ASP A 137 -0.46 10.26 2.54
C ASP A 137 -1.36 10.07 3.76
N ILE A 138 -0.81 10.18 4.96
CA ILE A 138 -1.56 10.25 6.20
C ILE A 138 -1.75 11.73 6.53
N ARG A 139 -2.98 12.19 6.67
CA ARG A 139 -3.30 13.61 6.88
C ARG A 139 -4.26 13.76 8.06
N CYS A 140 -4.08 14.85 8.79
CA CYS A 140 -5.06 15.25 9.79
C CYS A 140 -6.11 16.15 9.12
N PRO A 141 -7.42 15.89 9.32
CA PRO A 141 -8.47 16.76 8.78
C PRO A 141 -8.55 18.12 9.50
N TYR A 142 -8.07 18.21 10.75
CA TYR A 142 -8.20 19.41 11.59
C TYR A 142 -6.94 20.28 11.68
N CYS A 143 -5.76 19.75 11.33
CA CYS A 143 -4.53 20.53 11.38
C CYS A 143 -3.62 20.24 10.18
N ASN A 144 -2.61 21.09 9.97
CA ASN A 144 -1.67 20.96 8.85
C ASN A 144 -0.66 19.81 9.00
N PHE A 145 -0.98 18.78 9.78
CA PHE A 145 -0.15 17.59 9.88
C PHE A 145 -0.38 16.70 8.66
N SER A 146 0.70 16.43 7.92
CA SER A 146 0.70 15.44 6.86
C SER A 146 1.99 14.64 6.90
N LYS A 147 1.89 13.36 6.55
CA LYS A 147 3.02 12.45 6.52
C LYS A 147 2.91 11.49 5.33
N LYS A 148 4.01 11.36 4.58
CA LYS A 148 4.15 10.35 3.52
C LYS A 148 4.59 9.02 4.12
N THR A 149 3.98 7.92 3.71
CA THR A 149 4.36 6.57 4.12
C THR A 149 4.20 5.57 2.98
N TRP A 150 5.01 4.52 2.99
CA TRP A 150 4.90 3.39 2.06
C TRP A 150 4.05 2.24 2.63
N LEU A 151 3.63 2.37 3.88
CA LEU A 151 2.90 1.35 4.61
C LEU A 151 1.45 1.79 4.83
N HIS A 152 0.53 0.88 4.53
CA HIS A 152 -0.88 1.05 4.88
C HIS A 152 -1.05 1.11 6.40
N ILE A 153 -2.01 1.91 6.91
CA ILE A 153 -2.27 2.09 8.34
C ILE A 153 -2.46 0.74 9.05
N ALA A 154 -3.28 -0.16 8.51
CA ALA A 154 -3.48 -1.51 9.06
C ALA A 154 -2.16 -2.30 9.27
N LYS A 155 -1.18 -2.13 8.37
CA LYS A 155 0.12 -2.79 8.51
C LYS A 155 0.99 -2.14 9.59
N SER A 156 0.88 -0.82 9.78
CA SER A 156 1.50 -0.17 10.94
C SER A 156 0.82 -0.57 12.25
N GLU A 157 -0.49 -0.76 12.24
CA GLU A 157 -1.27 -1.22 13.40
C GLU A 157 -0.79 -2.58 13.89
N GLU A 158 -0.59 -3.57 13.00
CA GLU A 158 -0.03 -4.87 13.38
C GLU A 158 1.35 -4.77 14.04
N ARG A 159 2.21 -3.86 13.54
CA ARG A 159 3.53 -3.62 14.13
C ARG A 159 3.41 -3.00 15.52
N VAL A 160 2.51 -2.03 15.67
CA VAL A 160 2.18 -1.42 16.96
C VAL A 160 1.61 -2.46 17.91
N ALA A 161 0.78 -3.40 17.44
CA ALA A 161 0.21 -4.47 18.25
C ALA A 161 1.30 -5.36 18.83
N LYS A 162 2.26 -5.72 17.99
CA LYS A 162 3.41 -6.52 18.39
C LYS A 162 4.28 -5.81 19.43
N ILE A 163 4.46 -4.49 19.31
CA ILE A 163 5.22 -3.69 20.28
C ILE A 163 4.44 -3.58 21.60
N ALA A 164 3.14 -3.30 21.53
CA ALA A 164 2.24 -3.19 22.67
C ALA A 164 2.20 -4.47 23.50
N ARG A 165 2.07 -5.64 22.84
CA ARG A 165 2.10 -6.96 23.50
C ARG A 165 3.38 -7.17 24.30
N ARG A 166 4.54 -6.89 23.69
CA ARG A 166 5.85 -7.01 24.35
C ARG A 166 6.00 -6.08 25.56
N GLN A 167 5.39 -4.89 25.53
CA GLN A 167 5.42 -3.99 26.68
C GLN A 167 4.52 -4.49 27.82
N LEU A 168 3.33 -5.00 27.48
CA LEU A 168 2.42 -5.59 28.47
C LEU A 168 3.01 -6.83 29.13
N GLU A 169 3.73 -7.69 28.38
CA GLU A 169 4.44 -8.84 28.94
C GLU A 169 5.49 -8.43 29.99
N LYS A 170 6.23 -7.34 29.74
CA LYS A 170 7.23 -6.83 30.69
C LYS A 170 6.61 -6.29 31.98
N LEU A 171 5.42 -5.71 31.91
CA LEU A 171 4.71 -5.15 33.07
C LEU A 171 4.08 -6.22 33.97
N LYS A 172 3.97 -7.48 33.50
CA LYS A 172 3.47 -8.61 34.29
C LYS A 172 4.56 -9.32 35.10
N LYS A 173 5.84 -9.09 34.79
CA LYS A 173 6.99 -9.60 35.55
C LYS A 173 7.34 -8.64 36.68
#